data_AF-D8P8Q4-F1
#
_entry.id   AF-D8P8Q4-F1
#
_cell.length_a   1.000
_cell.length_b   1.000
_cell.length_c   1.000
_cell.angle_alpha   90.00
_cell.angle_beta   90.00
_cell.angle_gamma   90.00
#
_symmetry.space_group_name_H-M   'P 1'
#
loop_
_entity.id
_entity.type
_entity.pdbx_description
1 polymer ?
#
loop_
_entity_poly.entity_id
_entity_poly.type
_entity_poly.pdbx_seq_one_letter_code
_entity_poly.pdbx_strand_id
1 'polypeptide(L)'
;MKGWVYVISNKAMQGLVKVGYSSKDPDLRAGELNHTGSPHPYVVDYDVLVEDPRAIEQRAHRILSSSRENKEWFRCSPEEAIAAIKQAAGGTEITESYKRAERVRAEGLHRQALRDREQERKATVARQEFQARLAKDEAAIRKAFDESIERQCPPRPFWQYWITGGVIVFFLIGIVAPKTTDGAAIVSAVFWAVLPGWGLFEFFENRRKMSARYREFEQERDRKIALSRSQLEVQADRSTSAAGALDGSMPREIRREQPFDYQGPSIWGNPSALVQRGLDYMNGCGLPHSDADAVDCFRAAAKQGSAEGQYYLGWMYKLGRGIPADPIKAYMWLSLATWHGEPRASSFCRALEEQMTPAQLSTARSMSKTCQASNYEHCD
;
A
#
# COMPACT_ATOMS: atom_id res chain seq x y z
N MET A 1 31.88 34.38 -1.03
CA MET A 1 31.51 33.35 -2.02
C MET A 1 30.65 32.37 -1.30
N LYS A 2 29.44 32.11 -1.81
CA LYS A 2 28.48 31.20 -1.17
C LYS A 2 29.10 29.83 -0.93
N GLY A 3 28.82 29.25 0.22
CA GLY A 3 29.19 27.88 0.55
C GLY A 3 28.52 27.39 1.82
N TRP A 4 28.76 26.14 2.13
CA TRP A 4 28.12 25.43 3.22
C TRP A 4 28.94 25.49 4.49
N VAL A 5 28.27 25.66 5.62
CA VAL A 5 28.80 25.35 6.95
C VAL A 5 28.03 24.15 7.47
N TYR A 6 28.71 23.15 8.02
CA TYR A 6 28.11 21.88 8.39
C TYR A 6 28.62 21.31 9.71
N VAL A 7 27.84 20.40 10.28
CA VAL A 7 28.21 19.49 11.36
C VAL A 7 28.13 18.06 10.83
N ILE A 8 29.23 17.32 10.99
CA ILE A 8 29.30 15.90 10.62
C ILE A 8 29.63 15.09 11.88
N SER A 9 28.88 14.02 12.11
CA SER A 9 29.17 13.04 13.17
C SER A 9 29.33 11.63 12.61
N ASN A 10 29.69 10.71 13.50
CA ASN A 10 29.78 9.29 13.21
C ASN A 10 29.30 8.51 14.42
N LYS A 11 28.45 7.50 14.21
CA LYS A 11 27.90 6.67 15.28
C LYS A 11 28.98 5.95 16.12
N ALA A 12 30.13 5.65 15.51
CA ALA A 12 31.28 5.05 16.20
C ALA A 12 32.02 6.02 17.13
N MET A 13 31.81 7.34 16.99
CA MET A 13 32.51 8.39 17.73
C MET A 13 31.50 9.29 18.47
N GLN A 14 30.81 8.71 19.45
CA GLN A 14 29.80 9.42 20.22
C GLN A 14 30.42 10.61 20.98
N GLY A 15 29.77 11.77 20.90
CA GLY A 15 30.24 13.01 21.53
C GLY A 15 31.43 13.66 20.84
N LEU A 16 31.77 13.26 19.61
CA LEU A 16 32.79 13.90 18.78
C LEU A 16 32.20 14.28 17.43
N VAL A 17 32.22 15.58 17.12
CA VAL A 17 31.65 16.13 15.90
C VAL A 17 32.65 16.98 15.13
N LYS A 18 32.51 17.00 13.82
CA LYS A 18 33.31 17.83 12.92
C LYS A 18 32.52 19.06 12.52
N VAL A 19 33.05 20.25 12.81
CA VAL A 19 32.49 21.53 12.35
C VAL A 19 33.39 22.10 11.28
N GLY A 20 32.87 22.27 10.07
CA GLY A 20 33.66 22.73 8.94
C GLY A 20 32.83 23.46 7.90
N TYR A 21 33.50 23.88 6.84
CA TYR A 21 32.86 24.51 5.69
C TYR A 21 33.37 23.95 4.37
N SER A 22 32.55 24.08 3.33
CA SER A 22 32.87 23.58 1.99
C SER A 22 32.14 24.37 0.91
N SER A 23 32.76 24.53 -0.25
CA SER A 23 32.09 24.99 -1.47
C SER A 23 31.29 23.87 -2.16
N LYS A 24 31.62 22.61 -1.88
CA LYS A 24 30.92 21.42 -2.35
C LYS A 24 29.83 20.99 -1.35
N ASP A 25 28.89 20.18 -1.83
CA ASP A 25 27.84 19.56 -1.02
C ASP A 25 28.40 18.85 0.23
N PRO A 26 27.88 19.14 1.44
CA PRO A 26 28.31 18.51 2.69
C PRO A 26 28.20 16.98 2.72
N ASP A 27 27.24 16.38 2.01
CA ASP A 27 27.08 14.91 1.97
C ASP A 27 28.22 14.25 1.19
N LEU A 28 28.69 14.90 0.11
CA LEU A 28 29.89 14.45 -0.60
C LEU A 28 31.12 14.56 0.29
N ARG A 29 31.19 15.61 1.11
CA ARG A 29 32.29 15.81 2.07
C ARG A 29 32.25 14.77 3.20
N ALA A 30 31.08 14.38 3.66
CA ALA A 30 30.92 13.26 4.60
C ALA A 30 31.30 11.92 3.96
N GLY A 31 30.96 11.71 2.69
CA GLY A 31 31.38 10.56 1.90
C GLY A 31 32.91 10.46 1.77
N GLU A 32 33.58 11.58 1.55
CA GLU A 32 35.04 11.69 1.59
C GLU A 32 35.63 11.38 2.98
N LEU A 33 34.87 11.30 4.07
CA LEU A 33 35.40 10.86 5.37
C LEU A 33 35.28 9.35 5.56
N ASN A 34 34.48 8.64 4.75
CA ASN A 34 34.26 7.21 4.92
C ASN A 34 35.49 6.34 4.61
N HIS A 35 36.51 6.88 3.94
CA HIS A 35 37.76 6.14 3.68
C HIS A 35 38.73 6.13 4.88
N THR A 36 38.38 6.76 6.01
CA THR A 36 39.23 6.83 7.22
C THR A 36 39.21 5.55 8.08
N GLY A 37 38.50 4.50 7.65
CA GLY A 37 38.44 3.22 8.36
C GLY A 37 37.44 3.15 9.52
N SER A 38 36.52 4.11 9.65
CA SER A 38 35.43 4.04 10.61
C SER A 38 34.40 2.96 10.22
N PRO A 39 33.91 2.12 11.16
CA PRO A 39 32.97 1.04 10.88
C PRO A 39 31.54 1.53 10.54
N HIS A 40 31.26 2.80 10.80
CA HIS A 40 29.97 3.44 10.47
C HIS A 40 30.20 4.63 9.53
N PRO A 41 29.25 4.91 8.63
CA PRO A 41 29.37 6.06 7.75
C PRO A 41 29.27 7.37 8.54
N TYR A 42 29.99 8.39 8.08
CA TYR A 42 29.82 9.75 8.54
C TYR A 42 28.48 10.32 8.01
N VAL A 43 27.78 11.05 8.87
CA VAL A 43 26.48 11.64 8.57
C VAL A 43 26.54 13.13 8.80
N VAL A 44 25.92 13.91 7.91
CA VAL A 44 25.72 15.35 8.10
C VAL A 44 24.53 15.56 9.02
N ASP A 45 24.76 16.02 10.23
CA ASP A 45 23.70 16.32 11.20
C ASP A 45 23.05 17.67 10.94
N TYR A 46 23.83 18.60 10.37
CA TYR A 46 23.41 19.95 10.07
C TYR A 46 24.21 20.54 8.92
N ASP A 47 23.55 21.31 8.07
CA ASP A 47 24.17 22.11 7.04
C ASP A 47 23.36 23.37 6.76
N VAL A 48 24.06 24.47 6.49
CA VAL A 48 23.45 25.75 6.15
C VAL A 48 24.25 26.43 5.04
N LEU A 49 23.53 26.97 4.06
CA LEU A 49 24.12 27.74 2.97
C LEU A 49 24.22 29.22 3.35
N VAL A 50 25.42 29.78 3.26
CA VAL A 50 25.74 31.14 3.72
C VAL A 50 26.67 31.86 2.74
N GLU A 51 26.67 33.20 2.75
CA GLU A 51 27.48 34.02 1.83
C GLU A 51 28.99 33.99 2.11
N ASP A 52 29.37 33.91 3.40
CA ASP A 52 30.75 33.80 3.87
C ASP A 52 30.90 32.65 4.87
N PRO A 53 31.02 31.41 4.37
CA PRO A 53 31.04 30.23 5.22
C PRO A 53 32.30 30.15 6.08
N ARG A 54 33.42 30.73 5.62
CA ARG A 54 34.67 30.75 6.37
C ARG A 54 34.55 31.65 7.60
N ALA A 55 33.95 32.83 7.46
CA ALA A 55 33.75 33.72 8.59
C ALA A 55 32.83 33.10 9.67
N ILE A 56 31.78 32.39 9.24
CA ILE A 56 30.83 31.73 10.14
C ILE A 56 31.48 30.54 10.85
N GLU A 57 32.21 29.68 10.13
CA GLU A 57 32.94 28.56 10.72
C GLU A 57 33.97 29.04 11.76
N GLN A 58 34.75 30.08 11.46
CA GLN A 58 35.72 30.64 12.41
C GLN A 58 35.08 31.26 13.65
N ARG A 59 33.86 31.80 13.53
CA ARG A 59 33.07 32.27 14.68
C ARG A 59 32.56 31.09 15.50
N ALA A 60 32.01 30.06 14.85
CA ALA A 60 31.55 28.84 15.52
C ALA A 60 32.70 28.14 16.26
N HIS A 61 33.88 28.05 15.67
CA HIS A 61 35.09 27.50 16.31
C HIS A 61 35.53 28.29 17.53
N ARG A 62 35.34 29.63 17.52
CA ARG A 62 35.60 30.47 18.70
C ARG A 62 34.58 30.23 19.80
N ILE A 63 33.32 30.00 19.46
CA ILE A 63 32.27 29.65 20.44
C ILE A 63 32.56 28.27 21.05
N LEU A 64 32.96 27.29 20.24
CA LEU A 64 33.25 25.92 20.66
C LEU A 64 34.69 25.70 21.15
N SER A 65 35.46 26.78 21.39
CA SER A 65 36.90 26.66 21.64
C SER A 65 37.25 25.83 22.88
N SER A 66 36.37 25.82 23.89
CA SER A 66 36.53 25.02 25.11
C SER A 66 36.45 23.52 24.87
N SER A 67 35.77 23.09 23.81
CA SER A 67 35.53 21.68 23.48
C SER A 67 36.36 21.22 22.29
N ARG A 68 37.35 22.00 21.85
CA ARG A 68 38.14 21.72 20.64
C ARG A 68 39.19 20.64 20.91
N GLU A 69 39.07 19.52 20.22
CA GLU A 69 40.03 18.40 20.25
C GLU A 69 41.15 18.61 19.24
N ASN A 70 40.77 18.98 18.03
CA ASN A 70 41.68 19.16 16.91
C ASN A 70 41.13 20.22 15.94
N LYS A 71 41.86 20.48 14.85
CA LYS A 71 41.58 21.56 13.89
C LYS A 71 40.08 21.78 13.61
N GLU A 72 39.35 20.75 13.24
CA GLU A 72 37.92 20.84 12.89
C GLU A 72 37.04 19.92 13.75
N TRP A 73 37.59 19.31 14.81
CA TRP A 73 36.92 18.30 15.63
C TRP A 73 36.69 18.80 17.05
N PHE A 74 35.49 18.58 17.56
CA PHE A 74 35.01 19.11 18.83
C PHE A 74 34.34 18.01 19.64
N ARG A 75 34.69 17.89 20.92
CA ARG A 75 34.05 16.97 21.87
C ARG A 75 32.80 17.62 22.45
N CYS A 76 31.73 17.64 21.67
CA CYS A 76 30.44 18.20 22.03
C CYS A 76 29.31 17.41 21.36
N SER A 77 28.06 17.66 21.78
CA SER A 77 26.92 17.07 21.08
C SER A 77 26.69 17.75 19.71
N PRO A 78 26.04 17.06 18.75
CA PRO A 78 25.60 17.70 17.52
C PRO A 78 24.76 18.95 17.78
N GLU A 79 23.89 18.93 18.79
CA GLU A 79 23.02 20.04 19.16
C GLU A 79 23.82 21.28 19.61
N GLU A 80 24.87 21.09 20.41
CA GLU A 80 25.77 22.16 20.85
C GLU A 80 26.53 22.79 19.68
N ALA A 81 27.04 21.96 18.77
CA ALA A 81 27.72 22.44 17.57
C ALA A 81 26.77 23.22 16.63
N ILE A 82 25.53 22.75 16.47
CA ILE A 82 24.49 23.43 15.68
C ILE A 82 24.16 24.79 16.30
N ALA A 83 23.96 24.85 17.62
CA ALA A 83 23.67 26.09 18.31
C ALA A 83 24.79 27.13 18.11
N ALA A 84 26.05 26.70 18.16
CA ALA A 84 27.21 27.57 17.92
C ALA A 84 27.24 28.12 16.48
N ILE A 85 26.90 27.31 15.48
CA ILE A 85 26.84 27.77 14.08
C ILE A 85 25.69 28.78 13.89
N LYS A 86 24.51 28.51 14.45
CA LYS A 86 23.36 29.44 14.40
C LYS A 86 23.68 30.78 15.05
N GLN A 87 24.31 30.73 16.23
CA GLN A 87 24.79 31.93 16.92
C GLN A 87 25.82 32.69 16.08
N ALA A 88 26.73 31.97 15.41
CA ALA A 88 27.73 32.56 14.52
C ALA A 88 27.15 33.14 13.21
N ALA A 89 26.01 32.63 12.74
CA ALA A 89 25.34 33.07 11.52
C ALA A 89 24.44 34.30 11.74
N GLY A 90 23.90 34.49 12.95
CA GLY A 90 23.21 35.73 13.34
C GLY A 90 22.03 36.11 12.44
N GLY A 91 21.35 35.13 11.84
CA GLY A 91 20.19 35.36 10.94
C GLY A 91 20.53 35.55 9.45
N THR A 92 21.80 35.39 9.04
CA THR A 92 22.21 35.44 7.61
C THR A 92 22.05 34.13 6.84
N GLU A 93 21.18 33.25 7.33
CA GLU A 93 21.01 31.88 6.82
C GLU A 93 20.08 31.88 5.60
N ILE A 94 20.57 31.39 4.46
CA ILE A 94 19.80 31.44 3.20
C ILE A 94 18.88 30.22 3.05
N THR A 95 19.28 29.05 3.59
CA THR A 95 18.52 27.81 3.45
C THR A 95 18.90 26.82 4.55
N GLU A 96 18.39 27.03 5.77
CA GLU A 96 18.24 25.91 6.69
C GLU A 96 17.08 25.02 6.16
N SER A 97 17.13 23.70 6.36
CA SER A 97 15.91 22.85 6.41
C SER A 97 15.35 22.15 5.14
N TYR A 98 16.17 21.55 4.25
CA TYR A 98 15.64 20.58 3.27
C TYR A 98 16.10 19.12 3.50
N LYS A 99 17.37 18.89 3.84
CA LYS A 99 17.96 17.54 3.81
C LYS A 99 17.66 16.63 5.01
N ARG A 100 17.59 17.18 6.24
CA ARG A 100 17.27 16.38 7.45
C ARG A 100 15.84 15.83 7.40
N ALA A 101 14.89 16.63 6.91
CA ALA A 101 13.52 16.20 6.71
C ALA A 101 13.41 15.08 5.67
N GLU A 102 14.19 15.14 4.60
CA GLU A 102 14.22 14.12 3.55
C GLU A 102 14.83 12.80 4.04
N ARG A 103 15.91 12.83 4.84
CA ARG A 103 16.48 11.62 5.47
C ARG A 103 15.50 10.91 6.40
N VAL A 104 14.83 11.65 7.27
CA VAL A 104 13.83 11.08 8.19
C VAL A 104 12.64 10.51 7.41
N ARG A 105 12.22 11.15 6.31
CA ARG A 105 11.17 10.64 5.41
C ARG A 105 11.62 9.35 4.70
N ALA A 106 12.83 9.31 4.17
CA ALA A 106 13.36 8.13 3.48
C ALA A 106 13.48 6.92 4.42
N GLU A 107 13.95 7.11 5.66
CA GLU A 107 13.99 6.06 6.66
C GLU A 107 12.60 5.58 7.08
N GLY A 108 11.64 6.51 7.24
CA GLY A 108 10.25 6.18 7.54
C GLY A 108 9.61 5.32 6.45
N LEU A 109 9.76 5.72 5.18
CA LEU A 109 9.29 4.97 4.01
C LEU A 109 9.93 3.59 3.92
N HIS A 110 11.25 3.49 4.18
CA HIS A 110 11.94 2.21 4.16
C HIS A 110 11.43 1.26 5.26
N ARG A 111 11.21 1.75 6.49
CA ARG A 111 10.65 0.95 7.59
C ARG A 111 9.21 0.53 7.32
N GLN A 112 8.43 1.35 6.64
CA GLN A 112 7.07 0.98 6.23
C GLN A 112 7.09 -0.12 5.17
N ALA A 113 7.90 0.05 4.12
CA ALA A 113 8.06 -0.95 3.06
C ALA A 113 8.51 -2.33 3.60
N LEU A 114 9.35 -2.36 4.63
CA LEU A 114 9.75 -3.62 5.28
C LEU A 114 8.59 -4.29 6.02
N ARG A 115 7.75 -3.51 6.72
CA ARG A 115 6.57 -4.03 7.42
C ARG A 115 5.53 -4.55 6.44
N ASP A 116 5.30 -3.82 5.36
CA ASP A 116 4.35 -4.21 4.31
C ASP A 116 4.80 -5.52 3.64
N ARG A 117 6.10 -5.64 3.31
CA ARG A 117 6.67 -6.89 2.77
C ARG A 117 6.54 -8.07 3.74
N GLU A 118 6.72 -7.83 5.03
CA GLU A 118 6.55 -8.89 6.03
C GLU A 118 5.09 -9.35 6.13
N GLN A 119 4.14 -8.42 6.09
CA GLN A 119 2.71 -8.73 6.07
C GLN A 119 2.31 -9.48 4.80
N GLU A 120 2.76 -9.04 3.62
CA GLU A 120 2.53 -9.74 2.36
C GLU A 120 3.08 -11.17 2.39
N ARG A 121 4.28 -11.36 2.95
CA ARG A 121 4.88 -12.69 3.11
C ARG A 121 4.01 -13.57 4.01
N LYS A 122 3.57 -13.05 5.17
CA LYS A 122 2.69 -13.78 6.10
C LYS A 122 1.35 -14.14 5.45
N ALA A 123 0.74 -13.20 4.72
CA ALA A 123 -0.51 -13.42 4.00
C ALA A 123 -0.35 -14.48 2.89
N THR A 124 0.79 -14.49 2.20
CA THR A 124 1.08 -15.47 1.15
C THR A 124 1.23 -16.87 1.73
N VAL A 125 1.97 -17.02 2.83
CA VAL A 125 2.13 -18.32 3.52
C VAL A 125 0.77 -18.83 4.01
N ALA A 126 -0.03 -17.98 4.65
CA ALA A 126 -1.36 -18.35 5.11
C ALA A 126 -2.28 -18.82 3.97
N ARG A 127 -2.24 -18.14 2.81
CA ARG A 127 -2.97 -18.56 1.60
C ARG A 127 -2.50 -19.91 1.07
N GLN A 128 -1.19 -20.17 1.06
CA GLN A 128 -0.64 -21.45 0.61
C GLN A 128 -1.07 -22.59 1.54
N GLU A 129 -1.01 -22.39 2.85
CA GLU A 129 -1.47 -23.38 3.83
C GLU A 129 -2.96 -23.67 3.68
N PHE A 130 -3.79 -22.65 3.47
CA PHE A 130 -5.22 -22.79 3.22
C PHE A 130 -5.49 -23.62 1.95
N GLN A 131 -4.83 -23.29 0.84
CA GLN A 131 -4.97 -24.03 -0.42
C GLN A 131 -4.51 -25.48 -0.29
N ALA A 132 -3.43 -25.73 0.44
CA ALA A 132 -2.93 -27.09 0.68
C ALA A 132 -3.93 -27.94 1.48
N ARG A 133 -4.60 -27.35 2.48
CA ARG A 133 -5.66 -28.03 3.25
C ARG A 133 -6.87 -28.35 2.36
N LEU A 134 -7.34 -27.37 1.58
CA LEU A 134 -8.45 -27.56 0.65
C LEU A 134 -8.14 -28.68 -0.36
N ALA A 135 -6.96 -28.66 -0.97
CA ALA A 135 -6.54 -29.69 -1.93
C ALA A 135 -6.48 -31.09 -1.29
N LYS A 136 -6.04 -31.20 -0.04
CA LYS A 136 -6.00 -32.46 0.70
C LYS A 136 -7.40 -33.00 0.97
N ASP A 137 -8.32 -32.15 1.41
CA ASP A 137 -9.69 -32.54 1.70
C ASP A 137 -10.45 -32.93 0.42
N GLU A 138 -10.29 -32.15 -0.66
CA GLU A 138 -10.84 -32.49 -1.98
C GLU A 138 -10.32 -33.83 -2.51
N ALA A 139 -9.03 -34.10 -2.38
CA ALA A 139 -8.43 -35.37 -2.80
C ALA A 139 -8.98 -36.56 -2.00
N ALA A 140 -9.16 -36.39 -0.67
CA ALA A 140 -9.74 -37.42 0.18
C ALA A 140 -11.21 -37.71 -0.19
N ILE A 141 -12.00 -36.67 -0.46
CA ILE A 141 -13.39 -36.81 -0.92
C ILE A 141 -13.42 -37.53 -2.27
N ARG A 142 -12.65 -37.07 -3.27
CA ARG A 142 -12.60 -37.70 -4.60
C ARG A 142 -12.29 -39.19 -4.51
N LYS A 143 -11.24 -39.55 -3.77
CA LYS A 143 -10.84 -40.95 -3.60
C LYS A 143 -11.97 -41.81 -3.00
N ALA A 144 -12.64 -41.34 -1.95
CA ALA A 144 -13.74 -42.08 -1.33
C ALA A 144 -14.94 -42.28 -2.28
N PHE A 145 -15.20 -41.30 -3.16
CA PHE A 145 -16.25 -41.41 -4.17
C PHE A 145 -15.85 -42.30 -5.34
N ASP A 146 -14.59 -42.26 -5.79
CA ASP A 146 -14.10 -43.13 -6.86
C ASP A 146 -14.20 -44.61 -6.46
N GLU A 147 -13.81 -44.95 -5.23
CA GLU A 147 -13.98 -46.31 -4.67
C GLU A 147 -15.47 -46.72 -4.60
N SER A 148 -16.36 -45.77 -4.32
CA SER A 148 -17.80 -46.02 -4.26
C SER A 148 -18.41 -46.21 -5.65
N ILE A 149 -17.96 -45.45 -6.65
CA ILE A 149 -18.38 -45.54 -8.05
C ILE A 149 -17.93 -46.89 -8.64
N GLU A 150 -16.70 -47.33 -8.37
CA GLU A 150 -16.22 -48.63 -8.83
C GLU A 150 -17.05 -49.80 -8.27
N ARG A 151 -17.49 -49.71 -7.01
CA ARG A 151 -18.35 -50.75 -6.40
C ARG A 151 -19.77 -50.75 -6.95
N GLN A 152 -20.36 -49.56 -7.18
CA GLN A 152 -21.76 -49.45 -7.56
C GLN A 152 -22.00 -49.44 -9.07
N CYS A 153 -20.99 -49.05 -9.84
CA CYS A 153 -21.00 -48.93 -11.31
C CYS A 153 -19.66 -49.44 -11.88
N PRO A 154 -19.34 -50.73 -11.70
CA PRO A 154 -18.03 -51.26 -12.07
C PRO A 154 -17.73 -51.05 -13.55
N PRO A 155 -16.51 -50.58 -13.90
CA PRO A 155 -16.07 -50.58 -15.29
C PRO A 155 -16.04 -52.02 -15.80
N ARG A 156 -16.48 -52.21 -17.05
CA ARG A 156 -16.18 -53.45 -17.75
C ARG A 156 -14.77 -53.35 -18.30
N PRO A 157 -13.93 -54.39 -18.11
CA PRO A 157 -12.57 -54.35 -18.58
C PRO A 157 -12.52 -54.39 -20.12
N PHE A 158 -11.58 -53.63 -20.71
CA PHE A 158 -11.50 -53.40 -22.15
C PHE A 158 -11.55 -54.67 -23.00
N TRP A 159 -10.91 -55.75 -22.54
CA TRP A 159 -10.85 -57.02 -23.28
C TRP A 159 -12.24 -57.61 -23.58
N GLN A 160 -13.26 -57.35 -22.76
CA GLN A 160 -14.64 -57.78 -23.06
C GLN A 160 -15.19 -57.08 -24.31
N TYR A 161 -14.86 -55.80 -24.51
CA TYR A 161 -15.26 -55.04 -25.70
C TYR A 161 -14.42 -55.40 -26.92
N TRP A 162 -13.15 -55.72 -26.71
CA TRP A 162 -12.29 -56.23 -27.77
C TRP A 162 -12.78 -57.57 -28.31
N ILE A 163 -13.23 -58.49 -27.44
CA ILE A 163 -13.85 -59.76 -27.86
C ILE A 163 -15.13 -59.50 -28.65
N THR A 164 -16.04 -58.65 -28.17
CA THR A 164 -17.30 -58.38 -28.88
C THR A 164 -17.07 -57.66 -30.22
N GLY A 165 -16.13 -56.71 -30.27
CA GLY A 165 -15.68 -56.08 -31.51
C GLY A 165 -15.08 -57.08 -32.49
N GLY A 166 -14.28 -58.03 -32.00
CA GLY A 166 -13.72 -59.11 -32.80
C GLY A 166 -14.76 -60.05 -33.39
N VAL A 167 -15.79 -60.42 -32.62
CA VAL A 167 -16.93 -61.21 -33.11
C VAL A 167 -17.66 -60.46 -34.23
N ILE A 168 -17.91 -59.16 -34.07
CA ILE A 168 -18.55 -58.32 -35.10
C ILE A 168 -17.71 -58.30 -36.39
N VAL A 169 -16.40 -58.05 -36.27
CA VAL A 169 -15.48 -58.04 -37.42
C VAL A 169 -15.44 -59.40 -38.11
N PHE A 170 -15.40 -60.50 -37.35
CA PHE A 170 -15.40 -61.85 -37.88
C PHE A 170 -16.66 -62.16 -38.69
N PHE A 171 -17.85 -61.81 -38.18
CA PHE A 171 -19.11 -61.96 -38.92
C PHE A 171 -19.14 -61.10 -40.19
N LEU A 172 -18.63 -59.86 -40.14
CA LEU A 172 -18.56 -58.97 -41.31
C LEU A 172 -17.64 -59.51 -42.41
N ILE A 173 -16.48 -60.06 -42.04
CA ILE A 173 -15.55 -60.70 -42.99
C ILE A 173 -16.20 -61.92 -43.65
N GLY A 174 -16.93 -62.74 -42.88
CA GLY A 174 -17.64 -63.91 -43.41
C GLY A 174 -18.75 -63.57 -44.41
N ILE A 175 -19.37 -62.39 -44.29
CA ILE A 175 -20.39 -61.89 -45.24
C ILE A 175 -19.74 -61.33 -46.51
N VAL A 176 -18.62 -60.59 -46.38
CA VAL A 176 -18.01 -59.84 -47.49
C VAL A 176 -17.08 -60.72 -48.34
N ALA A 177 -16.40 -61.70 -47.76
CA ALA A 177 -15.38 -62.48 -48.45
C ALA A 177 -15.40 -63.97 -48.04
N PRO A 178 -16.46 -64.73 -48.37
CA PRO A 178 -16.68 -66.10 -47.89
C PRO A 178 -15.67 -67.14 -48.41
N LYS A 179 -14.85 -66.80 -49.41
CA LYS A 179 -13.92 -67.73 -50.09
C LYS A 179 -12.43 -67.48 -49.81
N THR A 180 -12.08 -66.48 -49.01
CA THR A 180 -10.67 -66.06 -48.77
C THR A 180 -10.26 -66.16 -47.30
N THR A 181 -10.81 -67.12 -46.58
CA THR A 181 -10.51 -67.32 -45.15
C THR A 181 -9.22 -68.11 -44.96
N ASP A 182 -8.10 -67.61 -45.52
CA ASP A 182 -6.77 -68.14 -45.23
C ASP A 182 -6.37 -67.74 -43.80
N GLY A 183 -5.57 -68.58 -43.12
CA GLY A 183 -5.17 -68.34 -41.73
C GLY A 183 -4.53 -66.97 -41.47
N ALA A 184 -3.90 -66.36 -42.48
CA ALA A 184 -3.36 -65.00 -42.42
C ALA A 184 -4.44 -63.91 -42.27
N ALA A 185 -5.60 -64.08 -42.90
CA ALA A 185 -6.72 -63.15 -42.79
C ALA A 185 -7.31 -63.17 -41.37
N ILE A 186 -7.39 -64.34 -40.75
CA ILE A 186 -7.88 -64.52 -39.37
C ILE A 186 -6.94 -63.82 -38.37
N VAL A 187 -5.62 -63.98 -38.52
CA VAL A 187 -4.63 -63.32 -37.64
C VAL A 187 -4.69 -61.79 -37.77
N SER A 188 -4.88 -61.28 -39.00
CA SER A 188 -5.03 -59.83 -39.21
C SER A 188 -6.33 -59.26 -38.62
N ALA A 189 -7.42 -60.04 -38.62
CA ALA A 189 -8.72 -59.63 -38.08
C ALA A 189 -8.67 -59.36 -36.57
N VAL A 190 -7.81 -60.08 -35.83
CA VAL A 190 -7.58 -59.86 -34.38
C VAL A 190 -6.97 -58.49 -34.10
N PHE A 191 -6.07 -58.02 -34.98
CA PHE A 191 -5.49 -56.68 -34.91
C PHE A 191 -6.53 -55.61 -35.27
N TRP A 192 -7.33 -55.83 -36.31
CA TRP A 192 -8.38 -54.88 -36.71
C TRP A 192 -9.57 -54.82 -35.74
N ALA A 193 -9.77 -55.84 -34.91
CA ALA A 193 -10.79 -55.86 -33.85
C ALA A 193 -10.55 -54.85 -32.71
N VAL A 194 -9.34 -54.30 -32.59
CA VAL A 194 -9.01 -53.28 -31.57
C VAL A 194 -9.80 -51.99 -31.78
N LEU A 195 -9.97 -51.53 -33.03
CA LEU A 195 -10.67 -50.26 -33.31
C LEU A 195 -12.18 -50.33 -33.01
N PRO A 196 -12.93 -51.37 -33.44
CA PRO A 196 -14.33 -51.55 -33.03
C PRO A 196 -14.47 -51.80 -31.54
N GLY A 197 -13.53 -52.53 -30.93
CA GLY A 197 -13.49 -52.73 -29.47
C GLY A 197 -13.31 -51.42 -28.70
N TRP A 198 -12.44 -50.52 -29.17
CA TRP A 198 -12.27 -49.17 -28.63
C TRP A 198 -13.53 -48.32 -28.79
N GLY A 199 -14.15 -48.34 -29.97
CA GLY A 199 -15.40 -47.61 -30.21
C GLY A 199 -16.55 -48.08 -29.31
N LEU A 200 -16.68 -49.39 -29.08
CA LEU A 200 -17.65 -49.96 -28.15
C LEU A 200 -17.32 -49.59 -26.69
N PHE A 201 -16.05 -49.67 -26.31
CA PHE A 201 -15.59 -49.28 -24.97
C PHE A 201 -15.97 -47.82 -24.69
N GLU A 202 -15.62 -46.88 -25.57
CA GLU A 202 -15.98 -45.47 -25.41
C GLU A 202 -17.49 -45.24 -25.39
N PHE A 203 -18.25 -45.86 -26.30
CA PHE A 203 -19.70 -45.71 -26.35
C PHE A 203 -20.37 -46.16 -25.04
N PHE A 204 -19.96 -47.31 -24.50
CA PHE A 204 -20.54 -47.86 -23.28
C PHE A 204 -20.01 -47.18 -22.02
N GLU A 205 -18.74 -46.77 -21.98
CA GLU A 205 -18.19 -45.88 -20.95
C GLU A 205 -18.99 -44.59 -20.87
N ASN A 206 -19.26 -43.96 -22.02
CA ASN A 206 -20.00 -42.70 -22.09
C ASN A 206 -21.46 -42.89 -21.66
N ARG A 207 -22.11 -43.99 -22.10
CA ARG A 207 -23.45 -44.38 -21.61
C ARG A 207 -23.49 -44.60 -20.10
N ARG A 208 -22.46 -45.24 -19.53
CA ARG A 208 -22.32 -45.43 -18.08
C ARG A 208 -22.21 -44.09 -17.35
N LYS A 209 -21.35 -43.18 -17.83
CA LYS A 209 -21.20 -41.82 -17.29
C LYS A 209 -22.49 -41.00 -17.42
N MET A 210 -23.28 -41.27 -18.44
CA MET A 210 -24.60 -40.65 -18.63
C MET A 210 -25.73 -41.31 -17.81
N SER A 211 -25.48 -42.39 -17.08
CA SER A 211 -26.51 -43.01 -16.24
C SER A 211 -26.94 -42.06 -15.11
N ALA A 212 -28.23 -42.08 -14.76
CA ALA A 212 -28.77 -41.23 -13.69
C ALA A 212 -28.03 -41.45 -12.37
N ARG A 213 -27.73 -42.72 -12.06
CA ARG A 213 -27.00 -43.13 -10.85
C ARG A 213 -25.58 -42.57 -10.81
N TYR A 214 -24.83 -42.65 -11.91
CA TYR A 214 -23.47 -42.08 -11.98
C TYR A 214 -23.49 -40.56 -11.80
N ARG A 215 -24.43 -39.86 -12.45
CA ARG A 215 -24.58 -38.40 -12.33
C ARG A 215 -24.99 -37.96 -10.93
N GLU A 216 -25.85 -38.72 -10.26
CA GLU A 216 -26.25 -38.46 -8.87
C GLU A 216 -25.04 -38.56 -7.91
N PHE A 217 -24.17 -39.56 -8.10
CA PHE A 217 -22.92 -39.66 -7.32
C PHE A 217 -21.93 -38.53 -7.59
N GLU A 218 -21.79 -38.09 -8.85
CA GLU A 218 -20.96 -36.92 -9.17
C GLU A 218 -21.52 -35.64 -8.56
N GLN A 219 -22.84 -35.44 -8.60
CA GLN A 219 -23.50 -34.29 -7.97
C GLN A 219 -23.31 -34.29 -6.46
N GLU A 220 -23.41 -35.44 -5.80
CA GLU A 220 -23.21 -35.55 -4.36
C GLU A 220 -21.74 -35.31 -3.97
N ARG A 221 -20.78 -35.80 -4.77
CA ARG A 221 -19.35 -35.49 -4.61
C ARG A 221 -19.10 -33.99 -4.70
N ASP A 222 -19.61 -33.36 -5.76
CA ASP A 222 -19.38 -31.94 -6.03
C ASP A 222 -20.06 -31.06 -4.96
N ARG A 223 -21.23 -31.48 -4.47
CA ARG A 223 -21.91 -30.85 -3.33
C ARG A 223 -21.09 -30.93 -2.04
N LYS A 224 -20.48 -32.08 -1.75
CA LYS A 224 -19.60 -32.22 -0.56
C LYS A 224 -18.31 -31.43 -0.68
N ILE A 225 -17.71 -31.38 -1.86
CA ILE A 225 -16.55 -30.51 -2.13
C ILE A 225 -16.93 -29.04 -1.91
N ALA A 226 -18.05 -28.58 -2.45
CA ALA A 226 -18.53 -27.21 -2.27
C ALA A 226 -18.85 -26.89 -0.80
N LEU A 227 -19.43 -27.85 -0.06
CA LEU A 227 -19.71 -27.70 1.37
C LEU A 227 -18.41 -27.61 2.19
N SER A 228 -17.44 -28.49 1.93
CA SER A 228 -16.14 -28.47 2.59
C SER A 228 -15.38 -27.16 2.33
N ARG A 229 -15.41 -26.68 1.08
CA ARG A 229 -14.84 -25.38 0.70
C ARG A 229 -15.47 -24.22 1.49
N SER A 230 -16.80 -24.14 1.52
CA SER A 230 -17.48 -23.05 2.23
C SER A 230 -17.27 -23.09 3.74
N GLN A 231 -17.17 -24.28 4.35
CA GLN A 231 -16.83 -24.42 5.77
C GLN A 231 -15.42 -23.93 6.08
N LEU A 232 -14.44 -24.29 5.24
CA LEU A 232 -13.05 -23.85 5.39
C LEU A 232 -12.92 -22.33 5.19
N GLU A 233 -13.63 -21.75 4.22
CA GLU A 233 -13.68 -20.29 4.00
C GLU A 233 -14.26 -19.56 5.23
N VAL A 234 -15.38 -20.03 5.79
CA VAL A 234 -15.96 -19.45 7.02
C VAL A 234 -15.00 -19.56 8.20
N GLN A 235 -14.24 -20.66 8.30
CA GLN A 235 -13.25 -20.85 9.35
C GLN A 235 -12.03 -19.93 9.16
N ALA A 236 -11.59 -19.72 7.91
CA ALA A 236 -10.54 -18.77 7.56
C ALA A 236 -10.96 -17.33 7.86
N ASP A 237 -12.18 -16.93 7.50
CA ASP A 237 -12.74 -15.60 7.80
C ASP A 237 -12.89 -15.37 9.30
N ARG A 238 -13.34 -16.39 10.06
CA ARG A 238 -13.38 -16.31 11.53
C ARG A 238 -12.00 -16.22 12.13
N SER A 239 -11.00 -16.92 11.60
CA SER A 239 -9.62 -16.83 12.07
C SER A 239 -8.97 -15.48 11.73
N THR A 240 -9.31 -14.89 10.59
CA THR A 240 -8.86 -13.56 10.16
C THR A 240 -9.58 -12.46 10.95
N SER A 241 -10.87 -12.65 11.25
CA SER A 241 -11.65 -11.77 12.13
C SER A 241 -11.26 -11.92 13.60
N ALA A 242 -10.84 -13.11 14.06
CA ALA A 242 -10.32 -13.33 15.40
C ALA A 242 -8.87 -12.82 15.52
N ALA A 243 -8.05 -12.96 14.48
CA ALA A 243 -6.75 -12.31 14.38
C ALA A 243 -6.89 -10.78 14.28
N GLY A 244 -7.91 -10.29 13.56
CA GLY A 244 -8.30 -8.88 13.52
C GLY A 244 -9.00 -8.39 14.79
N ALA A 245 -9.48 -9.29 15.65
CA ALA A 245 -9.99 -8.98 16.99
C ALA A 245 -8.89 -9.05 18.06
N LEU A 246 -7.84 -9.84 17.84
CA LEU A 246 -6.61 -9.87 18.64
C LEU A 246 -5.60 -8.77 18.22
N ASP A 247 -5.67 -8.30 16.97
CA ASP A 247 -5.10 -7.03 16.50
C ASP A 247 -6.06 -5.86 16.77
N GLY A 248 -7.34 -6.20 17.03
CA GLY A 248 -8.42 -5.31 17.44
C GLY A 248 -8.41 -4.96 18.93
N SER A 249 -7.51 -5.55 19.71
CA SER A 249 -7.12 -5.08 21.04
C SER A 249 -5.98 -4.05 20.96
N MET A 250 -6.04 -3.14 19.99
CA MET A 250 -5.51 -1.79 20.18
C MET A 250 -6.69 -0.92 20.64
N PRO A 251 -6.75 -0.54 21.93
CA PRO A 251 -7.83 0.27 22.46
C PRO A 251 -8.09 1.49 21.58
N ARG A 252 -9.37 1.80 21.35
CA ARG A 252 -9.83 3.07 20.71
C ARG A 252 -9.21 4.32 21.34
N GLU A 253 -8.64 4.20 22.53
CA GLU A 253 -7.91 5.21 23.28
C GLU A 253 -6.54 5.55 22.65
N ILE A 254 -5.87 4.62 21.96
CA ILE A 254 -4.56 4.87 21.31
C ILE A 254 -4.71 5.57 19.94
N ARG A 255 -5.93 5.74 19.41
CA ARG A 255 -6.16 6.71 18.31
C ARG A 255 -6.05 8.17 18.82
N ARG A 256 -6.04 8.39 20.14
CA ARG A 256 -5.84 9.71 20.76
C ARG A 256 -4.46 9.93 21.37
N GLU A 257 -3.58 8.93 21.34
CA GLU A 257 -2.20 9.07 21.82
C GLU A 257 -1.22 8.66 20.72
N GLN A 258 -1.15 9.44 19.65
CA GLN A 258 -0.17 10.52 19.62
C GLN A 258 -0.80 11.69 18.86
N PRO A 259 -0.96 12.88 19.48
CA PRO A 259 -0.82 14.09 18.69
C PRO A 259 0.53 13.95 18.01
N PHE A 260 0.58 13.80 16.69
CA PHE A 260 1.83 14.01 15.97
C PHE A 260 2.28 15.39 16.43
N ASP A 261 3.36 15.43 17.21
CA ASP A 261 3.70 16.59 18.01
C ASP A 261 3.73 17.82 17.11
N TYR A 262 2.69 18.63 17.31
CA TYR A 262 2.47 19.91 16.65
C TYR A 262 3.44 20.95 17.28
N GLN A 263 4.62 20.54 17.75
CA GLN A 263 5.63 21.39 18.39
C GLN A 263 7.05 21.11 17.88
N GLY A 264 7.20 20.98 16.55
CA GLY A 264 8.49 21.18 15.89
C GLY A 264 8.67 22.66 15.47
N PRO A 265 9.68 23.40 15.96
CA PRO A 265 9.88 24.80 15.62
C PRO A 265 10.38 24.95 14.17
N SER A 266 9.46 25.14 13.21
CA SER A 266 9.66 25.92 11.96
C SER A 266 8.56 25.72 10.90
N ILE A 267 7.62 24.79 11.04
CA ILE A 267 6.57 24.55 10.02
C ILE A 267 5.30 25.40 10.24
N TRP A 268 5.22 26.13 11.35
CA TRP A 268 4.04 26.85 11.82
C TRP A 268 3.71 28.18 11.11
N GLY A 269 4.41 28.56 10.05
CA GLY A 269 4.25 29.89 9.47
C GLY A 269 3.72 29.97 8.04
N ASN A 270 3.67 28.86 7.29
CA ASN A 270 3.39 28.94 5.85
C ASN A 270 2.12 28.17 5.46
N PRO A 271 1.00 28.88 5.25
CA PRO A 271 -0.25 28.26 4.82
C PRO A 271 -0.15 27.48 3.50
N SER A 272 0.76 27.86 2.59
CA SER A 272 0.99 27.15 1.32
C SER A 272 1.62 25.76 1.53
N ALA A 273 2.47 25.59 2.56
CA ALA A 273 3.05 24.29 2.87
C ALA A 273 1.99 23.32 3.44
N LEU A 274 1.02 23.84 4.19
CA LEU A 274 -0.12 23.06 4.68
C LEU A 274 -1.06 22.64 3.54
N VAL A 275 -1.29 23.52 2.57
CA VAL A 275 -2.04 23.19 1.35
C VAL A 275 -1.33 22.09 0.56
N GLN A 276 -0.04 22.23 0.32
CA GLN A 276 0.72 21.21 -0.42
C GLN A 276 0.66 19.85 0.29
N ARG A 277 0.78 19.82 1.62
CA ARG A 277 0.65 18.59 2.40
C ARG A 277 -0.74 17.97 2.28
N GLY A 278 -1.79 18.78 2.33
CA GLY A 278 -3.15 18.31 2.11
C GLY A 278 -3.32 17.67 0.72
N LEU A 279 -2.71 18.27 -0.31
CA LEU A 279 -2.67 17.70 -1.66
C LEU A 279 -1.88 16.39 -1.72
N ASP A 280 -0.76 16.30 -1.01
CA ASP A 280 0.06 15.10 -0.95
C ASP A 280 -0.73 13.93 -0.32
N TYR A 281 -1.45 14.18 0.79
CA TYR A 281 -2.37 13.21 1.39
C TYR A 281 -3.53 12.84 0.45
N MET A 282 -4.10 13.80 -0.25
CA MET A 282 -5.24 13.58 -1.15
C MET A 282 -4.86 12.83 -2.43
N ASN A 283 -3.61 12.93 -2.88
CA ASN A 283 -3.10 12.31 -4.11
C ASN A 283 -2.22 11.08 -3.85
N GLY A 284 -1.85 10.82 -2.60
CA GLY A 284 -0.90 9.75 -2.24
C GLY A 284 0.54 10.05 -2.70
N CYS A 285 0.90 11.34 -2.85
CA CYS A 285 2.20 11.76 -3.36
C CYS A 285 3.20 11.87 -2.19
N GLY A 286 3.89 10.78 -1.87
CA GLY A 286 4.89 10.77 -0.80
C GLY A 286 4.32 10.70 0.63
N LEU A 287 2.99 10.71 0.77
CA LEU A 287 2.24 10.41 1.99
C LEU A 287 1.17 9.34 1.69
N PRO A 288 0.73 8.55 2.69
CA PRO A 288 -0.40 7.63 2.50
C PRO A 288 -1.64 8.40 2.05
N HIS A 289 -2.38 7.83 1.10
CA HIS A 289 -3.62 8.45 0.64
C HIS A 289 -4.63 8.53 1.80
N SER A 290 -5.01 9.73 2.20
CA SER A 290 -5.93 9.95 3.33
C SER A 290 -6.67 11.28 3.18
N ASP A 291 -7.96 11.19 2.84
CA ASP A 291 -8.79 12.38 2.68
C ASP A 291 -9.09 13.07 4.02
N ALA A 292 -9.11 12.32 5.13
CA ALA A 292 -9.32 12.88 6.47
C ALA A 292 -8.13 13.73 6.91
N ASP A 293 -6.90 13.25 6.71
CA ASP A 293 -5.69 14.00 7.05
C ASP A 293 -5.51 15.21 6.12
N ALA A 294 -5.95 15.09 4.86
CA ALA A 294 -5.99 16.22 3.93
C ALA A 294 -6.94 17.33 4.43
N VAL A 295 -8.14 16.97 4.92
CA VAL A 295 -9.10 17.92 5.51
C VAL A 295 -8.47 18.67 6.69
N ASP A 296 -7.75 17.99 7.57
CA ASP A 296 -7.13 18.65 8.72
C ASP A 296 -6.02 19.61 8.30
N CYS A 297 -5.22 19.26 7.28
CA CYS A 297 -4.23 20.16 6.69
C CYS A 297 -4.88 21.40 6.06
N PHE A 298 -5.95 21.22 5.27
CA PHE A 298 -6.67 22.33 4.65
C PHE A 298 -7.37 23.20 5.69
N ARG A 299 -7.92 22.62 6.76
CA ARG A 299 -8.50 23.36 7.90
C ARG A 299 -7.44 24.22 8.58
N ALA A 300 -6.26 23.68 8.85
CA ALA A 300 -5.17 24.46 9.43
C ALA A 300 -4.73 25.62 8.52
N ALA A 301 -4.61 25.39 7.21
CA ALA A 301 -4.29 26.44 6.23
C ALA A 301 -5.41 27.50 6.14
N ALA A 302 -6.67 27.08 6.16
CA ALA A 302 -7.83 27.96 6.07
C ALA A 302 -7.96 28.88 7.29
N LYS A 303 -7.65 28.37 8.49
CA LYS A 303 -7.58 29.14 9.75
C LYS A 303 -6.49 30.20 9.74
N GLN A 304 -5.44 30.04 8.92
CA GLN A 304 -4.40 31.04 8.71
C GLN A 304 -4.74 32.04 7.57
N GLY A 305 -5.96 31.99 7.02
CA GLY A 305 -6.38 32.89 5.95
C GLY A 305 -5.91 32.48 4.54
N SER A 306 -5.43 31.25 4.33
CA SER A 306 -5.04 30.78 3.00
C SER A 306 -6.23 30.69 2.05
N ALA A 307 -6.20 31.43 0.94
CA ALA A 307 -7.22 31.33 -0.12
C ALA A 307 -7.33 29.89 -0.67
N GLU A 308 -6.19 29.24 -0.93
CA GLU A 308 -6.16 27.85 -1.41
C GLU A 308 -6.63 26.85 -0.35
N GLY A 309 -6.24 27.03 0.91
CA GLY A 309 -6.70 26.18 2.02
C GLY A 309 -8.21 26.25 2.20
N GLN A 310 -8.77 27.46 2.15
CA GLN A 310 -10.22 27.69 2.20
C GLN A 310 -10.93 27.06 0.99
N TYR A 311 -10.35 27.17 -0.21
CA TYR A 311 -10.88 26.55 -1.42
C TYR A 311 -10.94 25.02 -1.30
N TYR A 312 -9.82 24.37 -0.95
CA TYR A 312 -9.78 22.92 -0.84
C TYR A 312 -10.68 22.42 0.29
N LEU A 313 -10.73 23.09 1.44
CA LEU A 313 -11.64 22.72 2.51
C LEU A 313 -13.11 22.83 2.09
N GLY A 314 -13.49 23.92 1.42
CA GLY A 314 -14.83 24.11 0.88
C GLY A 314 -15.19 23.06 -0.18
N TRP A 315 -14.23 22.65 -1.00
CA TRP A 315 -14.39 21.57 -1.96
C TRP A 315 -14.56 20.19 -1.28
N MET A 316 -13.82 19.90 -0.21
CA MET A 316 -13.98 18.66 0.57
C MET A 316 -15.37 18.58 1.22
N TYR A 317 -15.89 19.68 1.78
CA TYR A 317 -17.27 19.75 2.28
C TYR A 317 -18.32 19.62 1.18
N LYS A 318 -18.07 20.14 -0.03
CA LYS A 318 -19.00 20.00 -1.16
C LYS A 318 -19.12 18.55 -1.62
N LEU A 319 -17.99 17.81 -1.64
CA LEU A 319 -17.94 16.42 -2.11
C LEU A 319 -18.21 15.38 -1.01
N GLY A 320 -18.11 15.77 0.26
CA GLY A 320 -18.17 14.82 1.37
C GLY A 320 -16.94 13.89 1.43
N ARG A 321 -15.78 14.39 1.01
CA ARG A 321 -14.53 13.61 0.91
C ARG A 321 -13.70 13.81 2.17
N GLY A 322 -13.42 12.75 2.93
CA GLY A 322 -12.70 12.83 4.21
C GLY A 322 -13.48 13.48 5.37
N ILE A 323 -14.59 14.14 5.08
CA ILE A 323 -15.50 14.80 6.01
C ILE A 323 -16.95 14.71 5.48
N PRO A 324 -18.00 14.64 6.32
CA PRO A 324 -19.38 14.63 5.83
C PRO A 324 -19.70 15.85 4.96
N ALA A 325 -20.48 15.64 3.91
CA ALA A 325 -20.88 16.72 3.01
C ALA A 325 -21.74 17.74 3.75
N ASP A 326 -21.41 19.03 3.61
CA ASP A 326 -22.16 20.13 4.20
C ASP A 326 -22.17 21.32 3.23
N PRO A 327 -23.29 21.57 2.52
CA PRO A 327 -23.35 22.63 1.52
C PRO A 327 -23.26 24.03 2.14
N ILE A 328 -23.65 24.21 3.41
CA ILE A 328 -23.56 25.50 4.11
C ILE A 328 -22.09 25.82 4.38
N LYS A 329 -21.35 24.87 4.96
CA LYS A 329 -19.91 25.03 5.22
C LYS A 329 -19.10 25.10 3.94
N ALA A 330 -19.47 24.33 2.92
CA ALA A 330 -18.84 24.40 1.60
C ALA A 330 -18.96 25.81 1.02
N TYR A 331 -20.17 26.37 0.98
CA TYR A 331 -20.39 27.73 0.46
C TYR A 331 -19.62 28.76 1.29
N MET A 332 -19.65 28.66 2.62
CA MET A 332 -18.96 29.57 3.52
C MET A 332 -17.44 29.61 3.26
N TRP A 333 -16.77 28.46 3.19
CA TRP A 333 -15.33 28.40 2.94
C TRP A 333 -14.96 28.85 1.51
N LEU A 334 -15.77 28.49 0.51
CA LEU A 334 -15.55 28.93 -0.88
C LEU A 334 -15.79 30.44 -1.07
N SER A 335 -16.73 31.05 -0.34
CA SER A 335 -16.95 32.50 -0.40
C SER A 335 -15.80 33.27 0.23
N LEU A 336 -15.21 32.75 1.31
CA LEU A 336 -13.98 33.30 1.89
C LEU A 336 -12.79 33.16 0.94
N ALA A 337 -12.63 32.00 0.29
CA ALA A 337 -11.58 31.79 -0.71
C ALA A 337 -11.70 32.79 -1.88
N THR A 338 -12.92 33.04 -2.35
CA THR A 338 -13.19 34.06 -3.38
C THR A 338 -12.78 35.46 -2.90
N TRP A 339 -13.08 35.81 -1.65
CA TRP A 339 -12.71 37.10 -1.06
C TRP A 339 -11.20 37.28 -0.96
N HIS A 340 -10.45 36.20 -0.67
CA HIS A 340 -8.98 36.16 -0.67
C HIS A 340 -8.35 35.97 -2.06
N GLY A 341 -9.15 36.04 -3.13
CA GLY A 341 -8.64 36.06 -4.49
C GLY A 341 -8.37 34.69 -5.12
N GLU A 342 -8.99 33.60 -4.66
CA GLU A 342 -8.96 32.30 -5.35
C GLU A 342 -10.10 32.22 -6.40
N PRO A 343 -9.79 32.40 -7.70
CA PRO A 343 -10.81 32.53 -8.75
C PRO A 343 -11.58 31.23 -9.01
N ARG A 344 -10.98 30.05 -8.74
CA ARG A 344 -11.66 28.76 -8.92
C ARG A 344 -12.84 28.61 -7.97
N ALA A 345 -12.80 29.25 -6.81
CA ALA A 345 -13.87 29.15 -5.81
C ALA A 345 -15.20 29.75 -6.31
N SER A 346 -15.15 30.83 -7.11
CA SER A 346 -16.34 31.52 -7.62
C SER A 346 -17.26 30.64 -8.44
N SER A 347 -16.72 29.73 -9.27
CA SER A 347 -17.54 28.78 -10.04
C SER A 347 -18.26 27.78 -9.12
N PHE A 348 -17.61 27.34 -8.04
CA PHE A 348 -18.23 26.41 -7.09
C PHE A 348 -19.26 27.10 -6.19
N CYS A 349 -19.05 28.37 -5.81
CA CYS A 349 -20.06 29.16 -5.12
C CYS A 349 -21.33 29.27 -5.96
N ARG A 350 -21.23 29.69 -7.23
CA ARG A 350 -22.39 29.81 -8.13
C ARG A 350 -23.14 28.48 -8.28
N ALA A 351 -22.42 27.38 -8.44
CA ALA A 351 -23.02 26.05 -8.52
C ALA A 351 -23.76 25.63 -7.23
N LEU A 352 -23.25 26.04 -6.05
CA LEU A 352 -23.93 25.81 -4.78
C LEU A 352 -25.17 26.70 -4.61
N GLU A 353 -25.14 27.95 -5.09
CA GLU A 353 -26.31 28.86 -5.05
C GLU A 353 -27.53 28.30 -5.79
N GLU A 354 -27.30 27.58 -6.89
CA GLU A 354 -28.37 26.92 -7.66
C GLU A 354 -28.97 25.71 -6.93
N GLN A 355 -28.22 25.08 -6.01
CA GLN A 355 -28.62 23.84 -5.34
C GLN A 355 -29.14 24.05 -3.91
N MET A 356 -28.84 25.20 -3.31
CA MET A 356 -29.18 25.50 -1.92
C MET A 356 -30.51 26.25 -1.81
N THR A 357 -31.23 26.03 -0.70
CA THR A 357 -32.42 26.84 -0.38
C THR A 357 -32.02 28.27 0.01
N PRO A 358 -32.91 29.26 -0.18
CA PRO A 358 -32.66 30.64 0.27
C PRO A 358 -32.30 30.75 1.76
N ALA A 359 -32.87 29.88 2.60
CA ALA A 359 -32.56 29.79 4.02
C ALA A 359 -31.12 29.29 4.27
N GLN A 360 -30.68 28.23 3.58
CA GLN A 360 -29.31 27.74 3.70
C GLN A 360 -28.29 28.76 3.19
N LEU A 361 -28.61 29.50 2.11
CA LEU A 361 -27.74 30.54 1.58
C LEU A 361 -27.61 31.73 2.53
N SER A 362 -28.70 32.16 3.17
CA SER A 362 -28.65 33.24 4.16
C SER A 362 -27.82 32.83 5.38
N THR A 363 -27.96 31.59 5.85
CA THR A 363 -27.11 31.01 6.91
C THR A 363 -25.65 30.97 6.51
N ALA A 364 -25.32 30.43 5.33
CA ALA A 364 -23.93 30.30 4.88
C ALA A 364 -23.23 31.66 4.71
N ARG A 365 -23.94 32.66 4.16
CA ARG A 365 -23.44 34.04 4.04
C ARG A 365 -23.24 34.70 5.40
N SER A 366 -24.13 34.45 6.36
CA SER A 366 -23.98 34.92 7.74
C SER A 366 -22.74 34.30 8.40
N MET A 367 -22.58 32.97 8.29
CA MET A 367 -21.41 32.26 8.82
C MET A 367 -20.11 32.77 8.22
N SER A 368 -20.07 33.06 6.91
CA SER A 368 -18.86 33.59 6.25
C SER A 368 -18.44 34.93 6.84
N LYS A 369 -19.41 35.84 7.09
CA LYS A 369 -19.13 37.13 7.74
C LYS A 369 -18.64 36.96 9.17
N THR A 370 -19.27 36.08 9.95
CA THR A 370 -18.86 35.81 11.34
C THR A 370 -17.47 35.18 11.41
N CYS A 371 -17.18 34.23 10.52
CA CYS A 371 -15.87 33.59 10.40
C CYS A 371 -14.78 34.59 10.00
N GLN A 372 -15.09 35.49 9.07
CA GLN A 372 -14.18 36.58 8.69
C GLN A 372 -13.92 37.53 9.86
N ALA A 373 -14.96 37.92 10.60
CA ALA A 373 -14.86 38.82 11.74
C ALA A 373 -14.08 38.19 12.91
N SER A 374 -14.11 36.86 13.07
CA SER A 374 -13.35 36.12 14.08
C SER A 374 -11.94 35.74 13.64
N ASN A 375 -11.45 36.30 12.51
CA ASN A 375 -10.15 35.98 11.94
C ASN A 375 -9.93 34.46 11.76
N TYR A 376 -10.98 33.77 11.30
CA TYR A 376 -11.00 32.34 10.98
C TYR A 376 -10.86 31.36 12.15
N GLU A 377 -10.90 31.80 13.41
CA GLU A 377 -10.72 30.89 14.55
C GLU A 377 -11.99 30.09 14.90
N HIS A 378 -13.18 30.64 14.61
CA HIS A 378 -14.48 30.10 15.03
C HIS A 378 -15.43 29.90 13.83
N CYS A 379 -15.06 28.97 12.94
CA CYS A 379 -15.75 28.77 11.65
C CYS A 379 -16.36 27.37 11.47
N ASP A 380 -16.27 26.52 12.49
CA ASP A 380 -16.76 25.13 12.48
C ASP A 380 -18.18 25.00 13.05
#